data_AF-A0A258FJI2-F1
#
_entry.id   AF-A0A258FJI2-F1
#
_cell.length_a   1.000
_cell.length_b   1.000
_cell.length_c   1.000
_cell.angle_alpha   90.00
_cell.angle_beta   90.00
_cell.angle_gamma   90.00
#
_symmetry.space_group_name_H-M   'P 1'
#
loop_
_entity.id
_entity.type
_entity.pdbx_description
1 polymer ?
#
loop_
_entity_poly.entity_id
_entity_poly.type
_entity_poly.pdbx_seq_one_letter_code
_entity_poly.pdbx_strand_id
1 'polypeptide(L)' 'MHPDTIQFTVIRGDGDWRVLRDGQNSGHFDFSVDAIESALVKATTLIDKGARVEVFVQDAAGQLRQVDPVGGEVLH' A
#
# COMPACT_ATOMS: atom_id res chain seq x y z
N MET A 1 11.02 0.29 11.75
CA MET A 1 10.34 1.41 11.08
C MET A 1 11.04 2.69 11.47
N HIS A 2 11.58 3.42 10.50
CA HIS A 2 12.07 4.77 10.77
C HIS A 2 10.85 5.66 11.06
N PRO A 3 10.88 6.52 12.09
CA PRO A 3 9.73 7.36 12.47
C PRO A 3 9.26 8.31 11.35
N ASP A 4 10.05 8.50 10.30
CA ASP A 4 9.76 9.39 9.17
C ASP A 4 9.25 8.69 7.90
N THR A 5 9.01 7.36 7.93
CA THR A 5 8.53 6.62 6.75
C THR A 5 7.04 6.35 6.86
N ILE A 6 6.28 6.88 5.89
CA ILE A 6 4.84 6.63 5.78
C ILE A 6 4.65 5.25 5.17
N GLN A 7 3.85 4.41 5.82
CA GLN A 7 3.57 3.06 5.33
C GLN A 7 2.16 2.99 4.75
N PHE A 8 2.04 2.52 3.51
CA PHE A 8 0.79 1.99 2.99
C PHE A 8 0.78 0.47 3.03
N THR A 9 -0.35 -0.10 3.42
CA THR A 9 -0.54 -1.56 3.42
C THR A 9 -1.88 -1.91 2.81
N VAL A 10 -1.85 -2.70 1.74
CA VAL A 10 -3.04 -3.22 1.07
C VAL A 10 -3.30 -4.62 1.60
N ILE A 11 -4.42 -4.81 2.28
CA ILE A 11 -4.82 -6.09 2.89
C ILE A 11 -6.21 -6.48 2.45
N ARG A 12 -6.47 -7.79 2.43
CA ARG A 12 -7.81 -8.34 2.28
C ARG A 12 -8.41 -8.63 3.67
N GLY A 13 -9.66 -8.24 3.90
CA GLY A 13 -10.41 -8.60 5.11
C GLY A 13 -11.88 -8.79 4.78
N ASP A 14 -12.55 -9.75 5.42
CA ASP A 14 -14.02 -9.94 5.36
C ASP A 14 -14.67 -9.91 3.96
N GLY A 15 -13.90 -10.21 2.91
CA GLY A 15 -14.33 -10.23 1.51
C GLY A 15 -13.89 -9.02 0.68
N ASP A 16 -13.44 -7.94 1.31
CA ASP A 16 -13.02 -6.68 0.69
C ASP A 16 -11.51 -6.44 0.77
N TRP A 17 -11.06 -5.41 0.05
CA TRP A 17 -9.68 -4.91 0.06
C TRP A 17 -9.62 -3.56 0.76
N ARG A 18 -8.67 -3.42 1.69
CA ARG A 18 -8.46 -2.20 2.48
C ARG A 18 -7.06 -1.68 2.25
N VAL A 19 -6.96 -0.35 2.13
CA VAL A 19 -5.70 0.38 2.13
C VAL A 19 -5.54 1.00 3.50
N LEU A 20 -4.49 0.61 4.22
CA LEU A 20 -4.10 1.21 5.48
C LEU A 20 -2.98 2.22 5.24
N ARG A 21 -3.01 3.34 5.95
CA ARG A 21 -1.90 4.29 6.08
C ARG A 21 -1.48 4.32 7.54
N ASP A 22 -0.24 3.95 7.84
CA ASP A 22 0.30 3.92 9.20
C ASP A 22 -0.63 3.14 10.17
N GLY A 23 -1.18 2.03 9.67
CA GLY A 23 -2.12 1.16 10.40
C GLY A 23 -3.57 1.66 10.46
N GLN A 24 -3.87 2.88 10.00
CA GLN A 24 -5.22 3.43 9.98
C GLN A 24 -5.89 3.23 8.63
N ASN A 25 -7.21 3.00 8.62
CA ASN A 25 -7.95 2.85 7.39
C ASN A 25 -7.86 4.12 6.52
N SER A 26 -7.46 3.94 5.26
CA SER A 26 -7.30 4.99 4.26
C SER A 26 -8.12 4.74 2.99
N GLY A 27 -8.76 3.58 2.85
CA GLY A 27 -9.60 3.26 1.68
C GLY A 27 -10.12 1.83 1.71
N HIS A 28 -11.21 1.61 0.99
CA HIS A 28 -11.92 0.34 0.92
C HIS A 28 -12.37 0.10 -0.53
N PHE A 29 -12.20 -1.12 -1.02
CA PHE A 29 -12.36 -1.49 -2.43
C PHE A 29 -12.88 -2.92 -2.56
N ASP A 30 -13.71 -3.17 -3.57
CA ASP A 30 -14.19 -4.52 -3.88
C ASP A 30 -13.11 -5.38 -4.55
N PHE A 31 -12.17 -4.75 -5.27
CA PHE A 31 -11.14 -5.44 -6.05
C PHE A 31 -9.72 -5.06 -5.60
N SER A 32 -8.79 -6.02 -5.73
CA SER A 32 -7.39 -5.83 -5.34
C SER A 32 -6.69 -4.78 -6.19
N VAL A 33 -6.96 -4.77 -7.49
CA VAL A 33 -6.34 -3.85 -8.45
C VAL A 33 -6.63 -2.40 -8.06
N ASP A 34 -7.87 -2.07 -7.73
CA ASP A 34 -8.27 -0.72 -7.33
C ASP A 34 -7.61 -0.30 -6.01
N ALA A 35 -7.49 -1.23 -5.06
CA ALA A 35 -6.81 -0.97 -3.79
C ALA A 35 -5.31 -0.73 -3.96
N ILE A 36 -4.66 -1.51 -4.82
CA ILE A 36 -3.24 -1.37 -5.14
C ILE A 36 -3.00 -0.05 -5.89
N GLU A 37 -3.76 0.24 -6.95
CA GLU A 37 -3.66 1.48 -7.70
C GLU A 37 -3.86 2.71 -6.80
N SER A 38 -4.87 2.67 -5.93
CA SER A 38 -5.12 3.72 -4.93
C SER A 38 -3.92 3.92 -4.00
N ALA A 39 -3.33 2.84 -3.49
CA ALA A 39 -2.15 2.92 -2.62
C ALA A 39 -0.94 3.51 -3.35
N LEU A 40 -0.68 3.10 -4.59
CA LEU A 40 0.44 3.59 -5.42
C LEU A 40 0.27 5.07 -5.79
N VAL A 41 -0.93 5.51 -6.15
CA VAL A 41 -1.22 6.92 -6.45
C VAL A 41 -1.00 7.80 -5.22
N LYS A 42 -1.47 7.35 -4.04
CA LYS A 42 -1.26 8.06 -2.77
C LYS A 42 0.21 8.10 -2.37
N ALA A 43 0.93 7.00 -2.57
CA ALA A 43 2.35 6.90 -2.31
C ALA A 43 3.15 7.86 -3.19
N THR A 44 2.93 7.82 -4.50
CA THR A 44 3.56 8.71 -5.48
C THR A 44 3.33 10.18 -5.14
N THR A 45 2.09 10.56 -4.80
CA THR A 45 1.74 11.93 -4.40
C THR A 45 2.54 12.42 -3.16
N LEU A 46 2.86 11.52 -2.23
CA LEU A 46 3.64 11.85 -1.03
C LEU A 46 5.14 11.87 -1.33
N ILE A 47 5.62 10.98 -2.20
CA ILE A 47 7.00 10.98 -2.70
C ILE A 47 7.29 12.28 -3.45
N ASP A 48 6.37 12.75 -4.30
CA ASP A 48 6.48 14.03 -5.01
C ASP A 48 6.58 15.24 -4.04
N LYS A 49 6.11 15.08 -2.80
CA LYS A 49 6.21 16.06 -1.72
C LYS A 49 7.47 15.89 -0.85
N GLY A 50 8.36 14.98 -1.22
CA GLY A 50 9.61 14.68 -0.52
C GLY A 50 9.47 13.72 0.67
N ALA A 51 8.33 13.04 0.82
CA ALA A 51 8.15 12.05 1.88
C ALA A 51 8.81 10.71 1.51
N ARG A 52 9.24 9.96 2.53
CA ARG A 52 9.63 8.56 2.37
C ARG A 52 8.40 7.68 2.55
N VAL A 53 8.16 6.80 1.58
CA VAL A 53 6.96 5.95 1.56
C VAL A 53 7.35 4.50 1.27
N GLU A 54 6.73 3.58 1.98
CA GLU A 54 6.78 2.14 1.69
C GLU A 54 5.37 1.63 1.39
N VAL A 55 5.24 0.73 0.43
CA VAL A 55 3.96 0.09 0.08
C VAL A 55 4.11 -1.42 0.22
N PHE A 56 3.19 -2.01 0.98
CA PHE A 56 3.09 -3.46 1.15
C PHE A 56 1.76 -3.94 0.61
N VAL A 57 1.77 -5.03 -0.14
CA VAL A 57 0.57 -5.66 -0.69
C VAL A 57 0.48 -7.09 -0.19
N GLN A 58 -0.69 -7.47 0.31
CA GLN A 58 -0.97 -8.84 0.69
C GLN A 58 -1.13 -9.71 -0.56
N ASP A 59 -0.33 -10.78 -0.64
CA ASP A 59 -0.42 -11.77 -1.71
C ASP A 59 -1.54 -12.80 -1.46
N ALA A 60 -1.74 -13.71 -2.42
CA ALA A 60 -2.77 -14.74 -2.34
C ALA A 60 -2.55 -15.74 -1.18
N ALA A 61 -1.34 -15.86 -0.65
CA ALA A 61 -1.02 -16.68 0.52
C ALA A 61 -1.23 -15.92 1.83
N GLY A 62 -1.66 -14.66 1.78
CA GLY A 62 -1.85 -13.80 2.93
C GLY A 62 -0.56 -13.13 3.43
N GLN A 63 0.55 -13.27 2.70
CA GLN A 63 1.84 -12.68 3.08
C GLN A 63 1.96 -11.26 2.55
N LEU A 64 2.59 -10.38 3.31
CA LEU A 64 2.87 -9.02 2.86
C LEU A 64 4.15 -9.00 2.03
N ARG A 65 4.05 -8.49 0.81
CA ARG A 65 5.20 -8.23 -0.06
C ARG A 65 5.39 -6.73 -0.23
N GLN A 66 6.63 -6.29 -0.14
CA GLN A 66 6.96 -4.90 -0.46
C GLN A 66 6.91 -4.72 -1.97
N VAL A 67 6.32 -3.62 -2.42
CA VAL A 67 6.29 -3.23 -3.82
C VAL A 67 6.95 -1.86 -3.98
N ASP A 68 7.49 -1.60 -5.17
CA ASP A 68 7.96 -0.28 -5.55
C ASP A 68 6.78 0.70 -5.51
N PRO A 69 6.83 1.74 -4.67
CA PRO A 69 5.76 2.74 -4.58
C PRO A 69 5.57 3.56 -5.87
N VAL A 70 6.52 3.52 -6.81
CA VAL A 70 6.45 4.23 -8.09
C VAL A 70 6.05 3.30 -9.23
N GLY A 71 6.72 2.14 -9.37
CA GLY A 71 6.48 1.18 -10.45
C GLY A 71 5.42 0.11 -10.16
N GLY A 72 5.08 -0.15 -8.89
CA GLY A 72 4.17 -1.22 -8.47
C GLY A 72 4.77 -2.64 -8.57
N GLU A 73 6.04 -2.76 -8.93
CA GLU A 73 6.75 -4.04 -9.05
C GLU A 73 7.10 -4.60 -7.66
N VAL A 74 7.09 -5.92 -7.49
CA VAL A 74 7.49 -6.55 -6.21
C VAL A 74 9.00 -6.38 -6.01
N LEU A 75 9.40 -5.89 -4.84
CA LEU A 75 10.81 -5.80 -4.46
C LEU A 75 11.27 -7.15 -3.90
N HIS A 76 12.37 -7.70 -4.45
CA HIS A 76 12.95 -9.00 -4.11
C HIS A 76 14.00 -8.92 -3.00
#